data_AF-A0A7V8XVW8-F1
#
_entry.id   AF-A0A7V8XVW8-F1
#
_cell.length_a   1.000
_cell.length_b   1.000
_cell.length_c   1.000
_cell.angle_alpha   90.00
_cell.angle_beta   90.00
_cell.angle_gamma   90.00
#
_symmetry.space_group_name_H-M   'P 1'
#
loop_
_entity.id
_entity.type
_entity.pdbx_description
1 polymer ?
#
loop_
_entity_poly.entity_id
_entity_poly.type
_entity_poly.pdbx_seq_one_letter_code
_entity_poly.pdbx_strand_id
1 'polypeptide(L)'
;MIRLRMEDMARATVRSIEIVKSRGHDFQMGRHTFRIVNGHGMEVYRRVQARRPESRDRAAAYDTDTRVSTGIPGLDEITNGGYFLGSTTVVAGISGVGKSVMACMYVAEGMRRGERSLMLSLDEQVPQIMRNAKTIGIDLQAGIDQGLVRLHYDPPQEIEVDRHFHDIERIVEEFRPTRVVFDSISTYGSNLGTTGRIFRDFFHALIALMKEQQTATVYNHEQPEMLGMSSMMGSFAMSSLVDNIILMNWIELGDMFRLGLTVAKMRANATTRTTHECKIVNGKGMRVLPRQLPVGSFQLPFSGYQGLISRSPTRSPGSASPDGRERPE
;
A
#
# COMPACT_ATOMS: atom_id res chain seq x y z
N MET A 1 30.41 2.83 27.66
CA MET A 1 31.24 2.82 26.45
C MET A 1 30.35 3.15 25.27
N ILE A 2 30.61 4.28 24.64
CA ILE A 2 29.94 4.74 23.43
C ILE A 2 30.98 4.72 22.31
N ARG A 3 30.58 4.25 21.13
CA ARG A 3 31.43 4.18 19.94
C ARG A 3 30.80 5.01 18.84
N LEU A 4 31.59 5.91 18.25
CA LEU A 4 31.24 6.64 17.04
C LEU A 4 31.96 6.01 15.86
N ARG A 5 31.28 5.91 14.71
CA ARG A 5 31.82 5.38 13.46
C ARG A 5 31.42 6.28 12.31
N MET A 6 32.27 6.28 11.29
CA MET A 6 31.99 6.85 9.98
C MET A 6 32.33 5.77 8.97
N GLU A 7 31.36 5.36 8.17
CA GLU A 7 31.49 4.27 7.21
C GLU A 7 31.00 4.75 5.84
N ASP A 8 31.74 4.41 4.79
CA ASP A 8 31.32 4.71 3.42
C ASP A 8 30.35 3.63 2.94
N MET A 9 29.17 4.05 2.50
CA MET A 9 28.09 3.23 1.97
C MET A 9 27.79 3.64 0.53
N ALA A 10 28.25 2.84 -0.42
CA ALA A 10 28.18 3.14 -1.86
C ALA A 10 28.80 4.51 -2.19
N ARG A 11 27.96 5.53 -2.46
CA ARG A 11 28.40 6.91 -2.76
C ARG A 11 28.18 7.89 -1.61
N ALA A 12 27.68 7.43 -0.47
CA ALA A 12 27.39 8.25 0.70
C ALA A 12 28.29 7.87 1.89
N THR A 13 28.48 8.81 2.82
CA THR A 13 29.15 8.52 4.10
C THR A 13 28.11 8.55 5.21
N VAL A 14 28.03 7.47 5.98
CA VAL A 14 27.06 7.30 7.07
C VAL A 14 27.79 7.37 8.41
N ARG A 15 27.27 8.20 9.32
CA ARG A 15 27.80 8.34 10.69
C ARG A 15 26.90 7.58 11.65
N SER A 16 27.47 6.74 12.51
CA SER A 16 26.71 5.97 13.49
C SER A 16 27.27 6.04 14.90
N ILE A 17 26.37 5.99 15.87
CA ILE A 17 26.63 5.90 17.30
C ILE A 17 26.11 4.56 17.82
N GLU A 18 26.92 3.90 18.65
CA GLU A 18 26.61 2.62 19.26
C GLU A 18 26.93 2.68 20.76
N ILE A 19 25.97 2.34 21.60
CA ILE A 19 26.20 2.14 23.03
C ILE A 19 26.57 0.67 23.22
N VAL A 20 27.85 0.40 23.55
CA VAL A 20 28.35 -0.98 23.76
C VAL A 20 28.07 -1.44 25.19
N LYS A 21 28.11 -0.51 26.13
CA LYS A 21 27.88 -0.79 27.56
C LYS A 21 27.43 0.47 28.28
N SER A 22 26.34 0.37 29.02
CA SER A 22 25.95 1.32 30.07
C SER A 22 25.78 0.55 31.38
N ARG A 23 26.36 1.03 32.47
CA ARG A 23 26.20 0.39 33.79
C ARG A 23 25.02 1.06 34.51
N GLY A 24 24.11 0.26 35.05
CA GLY A 24 22.98 0.73 35.86
C GLY A 24 21.86 1.43 35.09
N HIS A 25 21.87 1.38 33.75
CA HIS A 25 20.85 2.00 32.90
C HIS A 25 20.53 1.10 31.71
N ASP A 26 19.26 1.04 31.33
CA ASP A 26 18.85 0.44 30.06
C ASP A 26 19.25 1.34 28.90
N PHE A 27 19.60 0.71 27.77
CA PHE A 27 19.97 1.40 26.55
C PHE A 27 19.59 0.57 25.33
N GLN A 28 19.40 1.24 24.20
CA GLN A 28 19.14 0.57 22.94
C GLN A 28 20.45 0.06 22.32
N MET A 29 20.47 -1.23 22.03
CA MET A 29 21.58 -1.90 21.36
C MET A 29 21.52 -1.68 19.84
N GLY A 30 22.70 -1.71 19.22
CA GLY A 30 22.89 -1.60 17.78
C GLY A 30 23.45 -0.25 17.36
N ARG A 31 23.61 -0.09 16.04
CA ARG A 31 24.07 1.15 15.43
C ARG A 31 22.88 2.04 15.14
N HIS A 32 22.95 3.27 15.62
CA HIS A 32 21.98 4.34 15.37
C HIS A 32 22.66 5.39 14.51
N THR A 33 21.97 5.94 13.51
CA THR A 33 22.57 6.94 12.61
C THR A 33 22.52 8.32 13.27
N PHE A 34 23.48 9.21 12.99
CA PHE A 34 23.44 10.57 13.53
C PHE A 34 23.96 11.61 12.54
N ARG A 35 23.52 12.85 12.70
CA ARG A 35 24.05 14.02 11.97
C ARG A 35 24.53 15.10 12.91
N ILE A 36 25.40 15.95 12.40
CA ILE A 36 25.80 17.19 13.07
C ILE A 36 25.02 18.30 12.36
N VAL A 37 24.06 18.88 13.06
CA VAL A 37 23.14 19.90 12.55
C VAL A 37 23.56 21.26 13.06
N ASN A 38 23.69 22.23 12.15
CA ASN A 38 24.10 23.59 12.49
C ASN A 38 23.13 24.20 13.52
N GLY A 39 23.68 24.76 14.60
CA GLY A 39 22.89 25.36 15.68
C GLY A 39 22.23 24.36 16.65
N HIS A 40 22.22 23.06 16.34
CA HIS A 40 21.59 22.02 17.16
C HIS A 40 22.58 20.96 17.69
N GLY A 41 23.77 20.87 17.08
CA GLY A 41 24.79 19.91 17.48
C GLY A 41 24.50 18.51 16.94
N MET A 42 24.73 17.48 17.75
CA MET A 42 24.55 16.09 17.33
C MET A 42 23.09 15.66 17.48
N GLU A 43 22.46 15.29 16.38
CA GLU A 43 21.11 14.71 16.34
C GLU A 43 21.21 13.22 16.02
N VAL A 44 20.67 12.38 16.91
CA VAL A 44 20.74 10.92 16.80
C VAL A 44 19.39 10.37 16.34
N TYR A 45 19.39 9.65 15.22
CA TYR A 45 18.24 8.98 14.65
C TYR A 45 18.23 7.52 15.09
N ARG A 46 17.10 7.10 15.66
CA ARG A 46 16.92 5.74 16.15
C ARG A 46 16.89 4.76 14.96
N ARG A 47 17.59 3.62 15.07
CA ARG A 47 17.52 2.60 14.04
C ARG A 47 16.09 2.10 13.85
N VAL A 48 15.66 1.92 12.60
CA VAL A 48 14.26 1.59 12.30
C VAL A 48 13.79 0.26 12.93
N GLN A 49 14.71 -0.69 13.09
CA GLN A 49 14.47 -1.99 13.75
C GLN A 49 14.40 -1.92 15.29
N ALA A 50 14.76 -0.79 15.90
CA ALA A 50 14.75 -0.72 17.35
C ALA A 50 13.32 -0.88 17.87
N ARG A 51 13.18 -1.62 18.97
CA ARG A 51 11.88 -1.77 19.63
C ARG A 51 11.38 -0.37 20.04
N ARG A 52 10.11 -0.10 19.77
CA ARG A 52 9.40 1.03 20.34
C ARG A 52 8.84 0.66 21.71
N PRO A 53 8.93 1.53 22.71
CA PRO A 53 8.20 1.33 23.96
C PRO A 53 6.71 1.28 23.65
N GLU A 54 6.05 0.17 24.00
CA GLU A 54 4.60 0.04 23.83
C GLU A 54 3.90 0.95 24.84
N SER A 55 3.06 1.87 24.35
CA SER A 55 2.15 2.61 25.22
C SER A 55 0.95 1.73 25.56
N ARG A 56 0.80 1.36 26.85
CA ARG A 56 -0.34 0.59 27.34
C ARG A 56 -1.67 1.29 27.07
N ASP A 57 -1.70 2.61 27.16
CA ASP A 57 -2.92 3.41 26.93
C ASP A 57 -3.34 3.38 25.46
N ARG A 58 -2.37 3.42 24.53
CA ARG A 58 -2.66 3.26 23.09
C ARG A 58 -3.18 1.87 22.74
N ALA A 59 -2.63 0.83 23.37
CA ALA A 59 -3.11 -0.53 23.17
C ALA A 59 -4.55 -0.71 23.66
N ALA A 60 -4.93 -0.04 24.76
CA ALA A 60 -6.29 -0.08 25.30
C ALA A 60 -7.31 0.72 24.47
N ALA A 61 -6.87 1.78 23.80
CA ALA A 61 -7.71 2.64 22.95
C ALA A 61 -7.75 2.21 21.47
N TYR A 62 -7.29 0.99 21.14
CA TYR A 62 -7.24 0.49 19.77
C TYR A 62 -8.65 0.21 19.25
N ASP A 63 -9.04 0.88 18.17
CA ASP A 63 -10.32 0.69 17.51
C ASP A 63 -10.19 -0.42 16.46
N THR A 64 -10.98 -1.48 16.61
CA THR A 64 -10.93 -2.65 15.74
C THR A 64 -12.00 -2.65 14.65
N ASP A 65 -13.02 -1.81 14.77
CA ASP A 65 -14.28 -1.99 14.04
C ASP A 65 -14.57 -0.83 13.10
N THR A 66 -14.08 0.37 13.39
CA THR A 66 -14.29 1.55 12.55
C THR A 66 -13.73 1.32 11.15
N ARG A 67 -14.52 1.71 10.15
CA ARG A 67 -14.13 1.68 8.74
C ARG A 67 -14.07 3.07 8.14
N VAL A 68 -13.10 3.26 7.26
CA VAL A 68 -12.93 4.45 6.44
C VAL A 68 -13.28 4.14 4.99
N SER A 69 -14.14 4.97 4.41
CA SER A 69 -14.51 4.87 2.98
C SER A 69 -13.27 5.01 2.10
N THR A 70 -13.21 4.26 1.00
CA THR A 70 -12.16 4.41 -0.01
C THR A 70 -12.27 5.70 -0.82
N GLY A 71 -13.46 6.32 -0.83
CA GLY A 71 -13.78 7.47 -1.68
C GLY A 71 -14.07 7.11 -3.14
N ILE A 72 -13.94 5.83 -3.53
CA ILE A 72 -14.17 5.37 -4.89
C ILE A 72 -15.57 4.77 -5.02
N PRO A 73 -16.45 5.34 -5.86
CA PRO A 73 -17.77 4.77 -6.14
C PRO A 73 -17.67 3.30 -6.59
N GLY A 74 -18.45 2.44 -5.92
CA GLY A 74 -18.50 0.99 -6.14
C GLY A 74 -17.40 0.19 -5.44
N LEU A 75 -16.30 0.80 -4.99
CA LEU A 75 -15.23 0.05 -4.30
C LEU A 75 -15.59 -0.25 -2.84
N ASP A 76 -16.29 0.66 -2.16
CA ASP A 76 -16.73 0.46 -0.78
C ASP A 76 -17.67 -0.74 -0.66
N GLU A 77 -18.53 -0.98 -1.64
CA GLU A 77 -19.41 -2.16 -1.70
C GLU A 77 -18.60 -3.45 -1.81
N ILE A 78 -17.54 -3.45 -2.63
CA ILE A 78 -16.66 -4.62 -2.82
C ILE A 78 -15.81 -4.89 -1.57
N THR A 79 -15.48 -3.83 -0.81
CA THR A 79 -14.64 -3.90 0.40
C THR A 79 -15.46 -4.00 1.69
N ASN A 80 -16.79 -4.13 1.61
CA ASN A 80 -17.75 -4.15 2.71
C ASN A 80 -17.63 -2.92 3.63
N GLY A 81 -17.71 -1.72 3.04
CA GLY A 81 -17.69 -0.44 3.75
C GLY A 81 -16.32 0.24 3.81
N GLY A 82 -15.36 -0.14 2.97
CA GLY A 82 -14.03 0.45 2.94
C GLY A 82 -12.99 -0.29 3.80
N TYR A 83 -11.94 0.42 4.20
CA TYR A 83 -10.81 -0.15 4.96
C TYR A 83 -11.03 -0.01 6.46
N PHE A 84 -10.53 -0.93 7.27
CA PHE A 84 -10.53 -0.74 8.72
C PHE A 84 -9.56 0.37 9.14
N LEU A 85 -9.89 1.09 10.20
CA LEU A 85 -8.94 1.97 10.89
C LEU A 85 -7.74 1.14 11.39
N GLY A 86 -6.54 1.71 11.30
CA GLY A 86 -5.30 0.96 11.60
C GLY A 86 -4.98 -0.17 10.61
N SER A 87 -5.72 -0.34 9.51
CA SER A 87 -5.38 -1.36 8.50
C SER A 87 -4.35 -0.87 7.49
N THR A 88 -3.59 -1.83 6.96
CA THR A 88 -2.58 -1.62 5.93
C THR A 88 -3.07 -2.16 4.60
N THR A 89 -3.24 -1.27 3.62
CA THR A 89 -3.69 -1.60 2.26
C THR A 89 -2.57 -1.37 1.26
N VAL A 90 -2.25 -2.36 0.43
CA VAL A 90 -1.37 -2.18 -0.74
C VAL A 90 -2.20 -2.13 -2.00
N VAL A 91 -1.87 -1.17 -2.86
CA VAL A 91 -2.43 -1.02 -4.21
C VAL A 91 -1.31 -1.34 -5.18
N ALA A 92 -1.39 -2.51 -5.82
CA ALA A 92 -0.39 -2.99 -6.73
C ALA A 92 -0.86 -2.92 -8.18
N GLY A 93 0.05 -2.55 -9.09
CA GLY A 93 -0.21 -2.54 -10.53
C GLY A 93 0.89 -1.84 -11.31
N ILE A 94 0.90 -2.03 -12.63
CA ILE A 94 1.91 -1.40 -13.51
C ILE A 94 1.78 0.13 -13.50
N SER A 95 2.78 0.84 -14.03
CA SER A 95 2.69 2.29 -14.21
C SER A 95 1.46 2.70 -15.04
N GLY A 96 0.84 3.83 -14.72
CA GLY A 96 -0.28 4.37 -15.49
C GLY A 96 -1.66 3.75 -15.27
N VAL A 97 -1.82 2.69 -14.46
CA VAL A 97 -3.14 2.07 -14.18
C VAL A 97 -4.08 2.90 -13.30
N GLY A 98 -3.61 4.02 -12.72
CA GLY A 98 -4.43 4.91 -11.89
C GLY A 98 -4.27 4.76 -10.37
N LYS A 99 -3.16 4.19 -9.89
CA LYS A 99 -2.85 4.08 -8.44
C LYS A 99 -2.86 5.47 -7.75
N SER A 100 -2.20 6.46 -8.34
CA SER A 100 -2.17 7.85 -7.83
C SER A 100 -3.53 8.54 -7.91
N VAL A 101 -4.40 8.15 -8.85
CA VAL A 101 -5.80 8.63 -8.90
C VAL A 101 -6.56 8.12 -7.69
N MET A 102 -6.44 6.82 -7.36
CA MET A 102 -7.05 6.26 -6.16
C MET A 102 -6.50 6.91 -4.88
N ALA A 103 -5.19 7.16 -4.82
CA ALA A 103 -4.58 7.90 -3.71
C ALA A 103 -5.20 9.29 -3.51
N CYS A 104 -5.32 10.08 -4.59
CA CYS A 104 -5.93 11.41 -4.52
C CYS A 104 -7.40 11.36 -4.08
N MET A 105 -8.17 10.39 -4.58
CA MET A 105 -9.57 10.20 -4.17
C MET A 105 -9.69 9.79 -2.70
N TYR A 106 -8.80 8.95 -2.21
CA TYR A 106 -8.79 8.51 -0.82
C TYR A 106 -8.49 9.66 0.16
N VAL A 107 -7.56 10.54 -0.20
CA VAL A 107 -7.26 11.79 0.53
C VAL A 107 -8.45 12.76 0.48
N ALA A 108 -9.05 12.93 -0.70
CA ALA A 108 -10.19 13.81 -0.89
C ALA A 108 -11.43 13.36 -0.10
N GLU A 109 -11.65 12.04 0.02
CA GLU A 109 -12.75 11.51 0.84
C GLU A 109 -12.53 11.79 2.33
N GLY A 110 -11.28 11.71 2.81
CA GLY A 110 -10.95 12.12 4.17
C GLY A 110 -11.28 13.59 4.42
N MET A 111 -10.82 14.47 3.53
CA MET A 111 -11.18 15.89 3.56
C MET A 111 -12.71 16.10 3.58
N ARG A 112 -13.46 15.38 2.74
CA ARG A 112 -14.94 15.45 2.68
C ARG A 112 -15.61 15.04 4.00
N ARG A 113 -14.96 14.18 4.78
CA ARG A 113 -15.43 13.69 6.07
C ARG A 113 -14.89 14.49 7.26
N GLY A 114 -14.07 15.52 7.02
CA GLY A 114 -13.40 16.27 8.09
C GLY A 114 -12.26 15.49 8.75
N GLU A 115 -11.73 14.46 8.08
CA GLU A 115 -10.63 13.63 8.55
C GLU A 115 -9.29 14.14 8.02
N ARG A 116 -8.26 14.14 8.87
CA ARG A 116 -6.91 14.54 8.47
C ARG A 116 -6.26 13.46 7.59
N SER A 117 -5.73 13.87 6.45
CA SER A 117 -5.18 12.99 5.41
C SER A 117 -3.76 13.43 5.04
N LEU A 118 -2.81 12.52 5.19
CA LEU A 118 -1.40 12.72 4.84
C LEU A 118 -1.07 11.95 3.57
N MET A 119 -0.46 12.60 2.59
CA MET A 119 0.14 11.92 1.43
C MET A 119 1.64 12.21 1.39
N LEU A 120 2.43 11.15 1.51
CA LEU A 120 3.88 11.14 1.36
C LEU A 120 4.22 10.62 -0.03
N SER A 121 4.83 11.45 -0.87
CA SER A 121 5.24 11.07 -2.22
C SER A 121 6.75 11.11 -2.40
N LEU A 122 7.27 10.10 -3.11
CA LEU A 122 8.66 10.04 -3.55
C LEU A 122 8.79 10.25 -5.05
N ASP A 123 7.67 10.16 -5.78
CA ASP A 123 7.64 10.12 -7.24
C ASP A 123 7.22 11.45 -7.84
N GLU A 124 6.29 12.18 -7.20
CA GLU A 124 5.73 13.42 -7.72
C GLU A 124 5.85 14.57 -6.72
N GLN A 125 6.27 15.74 -7.19
CA GLN A 125 6.27 16.94 -6.37
C GLN A 125 4.85 17.41 -6.04
N VAL A 126 4.69 18.11 -4.91
CA VAL A 126 3.38 18.62 -4.46
C VAL A 126 2.61 19.38 -5.55
N PRO A 127 3.19 20.33 -6.33
CA PRO A 127 2.45 21.01 -7.39
C PRO A 127 1.94 20.07 -8.49
N GLN A 128 2.67 18.99 -8.79
CA GLN A 128 2.25 17.98 -9.77
C GLN A 128 1.08 17.16 -9.24
N ILE A 129 1.12 16.71 -7.98
CA ILE A 129 0.01 16.02 -7.32
C ILE A 129 -1.24 16.89 -7.36
N MET A 130 -1.12 18.18 -6.98
CA MET A 130 -2.22 19.14 -6.99
C MET A 130 -2.83 19.32 -8.39
N ARG A 131 -1.98 19.46 -9.42
CA ARG A 131 -2.43 19.55 -10.82
C ARG A 131 -3.17 18.28 -11.25
N ASN A 132 -2.61 17.12 -10.94
CA ASN A 132 -3.19 15.82 -11.30
C ASN A 132 -4.54 15.60 -10.62
N ALA A 133 -4.66 15.96 -9.33
CA ALA A 133 -5.92 15.94 -8.58
C ALA A 133 -6.98 16.86 -9.20
N LYS A 134 -6.59 18.06 -9.65
CA LYS A 134 -7.50 19.00 -10.32
C LYS A 134 -8.08 18.43 -11.62
N THR A 135 -7.28 17.69 -12.41
CA THR A 135 -7.74 17.03 -13.65
C THR A 135 -8.87 16.02 -13.40
N ILE A 136 -8.87 15.36 -12.23
CA ILE A 136 -9.93 14.42 -11.82
C ILE A 136 -11.05 15.09 -11.01
N GLY A 137 -11.09 16.42 -10.94
CA GLY A 137 -12.16 17.18 -10.30
C GLY A 137 -12.00 17.35 -8.78
N ILE A 138 -10.80 17.16 -8.25
CA ILE A 138 -10.51 17.29 -6.82
C ILE A 138 -9.71 18.55 -6.58
N ASP A 139 -10.22 19.42 -5.71
CA ASP A 139 -9.48 20.56 -5.18
C ASP A 139 -8.90 20.21 -3.80
N LEU A 140 -7.62 19.85 -3.78
CA LEU A 140 -6.90 19.56 -2.54
C LEU A 140 -6.50 20.84 -1.79
N GLN A 141 -6.52 22.01 -2.43
CA GLN A 141 -6.06 23.26 -1.80
C GLN A 141 -6.97 23.63 -0.64
N ALA A 142 -8.30 23.50 -0.84
CA ALA A 142 -9.28 23.72 0.21
C ALA A 142 -9.01 22.87 1.46
N GLY A 143 -8.56 21.62 1.28
CA GLY A 143 -8.20 20.74 2.39
C GLY A 143 -6.91 21.13 3.09
N ILE A 144 -5.93 21.63 2.35
CA ILE A 144 -4.67 22.15 2.90
C ILE A 144 -4.95 23.40 3.75
N ASP A 145 -5.74 24.33 3.22
CA ASP A 145 -6.08 25.59 3.89
C ASP A 145 -6.87 25.34 5.19
N GLN A 146 -7.68 24.28 5.23
CA GLN A 146 -8.41 23.85 6.42
C GLN A 146 -7.56 23.01 7.41
N GLY A 147 -6.30 22.70 7.06
CA GLY A 147 -5.45 21.81 7.86
C GLY A 147 -5.89 20.34 7.87
N LEU A 148 -6.75 19.94 6.92
CA LEU A 148 -7.22 18.56 6.76
C LEU A 148 -6.32 17.74 5.84
N VAL A 149 -5.58 18.37 4.92
CA VAL A 149 -4.69 17.69 3.99
C VAL A 149 -3.26 18.17 4.19
N ARG A 150 -2.32 17.23 4.30
CA ARG A 150 -0.88 17.51 4.25
C ARG A 150 -0.26 16.68 3.12
N LEU A 151 0.32 17.36 2.14
CA LEU A 151 1.09 16.74 1.06
C LEU A 151 2.58 16.96 1.37
N HIS A 152 3.37 15.91 1.29
CA HIS A 152 4.80 15.96 1.56
C HIS A 152 5.55 15.19 0.47
N TYR A 153 6.47 15.87 -0.19
CA TYR A 153 7.37 15.26 -1.18
C TYR A 153 8.75 15.11 -0.57
N ASP A 154 9.32 13.90 -0.65
CA ASP A 154 10.68 13.64 -0.24
C ASP A 154 11.49 13.03 -1.40
N PRO A 155 12.58 13.68 -1.86
CA PRO A 155 13.37 13.19 -2.98
C PRO A 155 14.11 11.89 -2.63
N PRO A 156 14.05 10.86 -3.49
CA PRO A 156 14.57 9.54 -3.16
C PRO A 156 16.09 9.38 -3.24
N GLN A 157 16.81 10.34 -3.83
CA GLN A 157 18.21 10.18 -4.23
C GLN A 157 19.20 10.05 -3.04
N GLU A 158 18.81 10.39 -1.82
CA GLU A 158 19.68 10.35 -0.63
C GLU A 158 18.94 9.90 0.65
N ILE A 159 17.99 8.97 0.52
CA ILE A 159 17.22 8.49 1.67
C ILE A 159 18.13 7.74 2.66
N GLU A 160 18.37 8.37 3.79
CA GLU A 160 18.93 7.74 4.98
C GLU A 160 17.78 7.19 5.82
N VAL A 161 17.62 5.86 5.81
CA VAL A 161 16.43 5.16 6.32
C VAL A 161 16.03 5.55 7.75
N ASP A 162 17.01 5.65 8.67
CA ASP A 162 16.75 6.01 10.07
C ASP A 162 16.23 7.45 10.22
N ARG A 163 16.88 8.40 9.54
CA ARG A 163 16.47 9.81 9.52
C ARG A 163 15.11 9.97 8.86
N HIS A 164 14.90 9.33 7.71
CA HIS A 164 13.65 9.41 6.98
C HIS A 164 12.48 8.87 7.79
N PHE A 165 12.68 7.72 8.46
CA PHE A 165 11.69 7.17 9.37
C PHE A 165 11.38 8.12 10.53
N HIS A 166 12.40 8.75 11.09
CA HIS A 166 12.24 9.76 12.15
C HIS A 166 11.43 10.98 11.68
N ASP A 167 11.67 11.46 10.46
CA ASP A 167 10.90 12.56 9.88
C ASP A 167 9.42 12.17 9.67
N ILE A 168 9.16 10.95 9.19
CA ILE A 168 7.79 10.41 9.08
C ILE A 168 7.14 10.29 10.46
N GLU A 169 7.84 9.78 11.48
CA GLU A 169 7.36 9.72 12.86
C GLU A 169 6.88 11.10 13.33
N ARG A 170 7.73 12.12 13.18
CA ARG A 170 7.43 13.50 13.58
C ARG A 170 6.22 14.07 12.83
N ILE A 171 6.14 13.88 11.52
CA ILE A 171 5.01 14.36 10.71
C ILE A 171 3.70 13.71 11.19
N VAL A 172 3.69 12.39 11.42
CA VAL A 172 2.49 11.66 11.86
C VAL A 172 2.09 12.07 13.27
N GLU A 173 3.03 12.25 14.19
CA GLU A 173 2.75 12.66 15.57
C GLU A 173 2.20 14.09 15.69
N GLU A 174 2.74 15.01 14.88
CA GLU A 174 2.28 16.41 14.80
C GLU A 174 0.92 16.51 14.12
N PHE A 175 0.79 15.89 12.94
CA PHE A 175 -0.39 16.06 12.09
C PHE A 175 -1.55 15.15 12.51
N ARG A 176 -1.28 14.02 13.18
CA ARG A 176 -2.27 13.03 13.64
C ARG A 176 -3.31 12.67 12.56
N PRO A 177 -2.87 12.15 11.40
CA PRO A 177 -3.77 11.80 10.31
C PRO A 177 -4.64 10.59 10.64
N THR A 178 -5.88 10.58 10.16
CA THR A 178 -6.72 9.37 10.11
C THR A 178 -6.35 8.51 8.89
N ARG A 179 -5.92 9.15 7.80
CA ARG A 179 -5.57 8.51 6.52
C ARG A 179 -4.15 8.83 6.14
N VAL A 180 -3.41 7.81 5.71
CA VAL A 180 -2.06 8.01 5.17
C VAL A 180 -1.93 7.34 3.81
N VAL A 181 -1.27 8.01 2.88
CA VAL A 181 -0.89 7.47 1.57
C VAL A 181 0.62 7.56 1.41
N PHE A 182 1.23 6.47 0.95
CA PHE A 182 2.60 6.44 0.46
C PHE A 182 2.60 6.19 -1.06
N ASP A 183 3.06 7.17 -1.85
CA ASP A 183 3.07 7.11 -3.32
C ASP A 183 4.47 7.41 -3.92
N SER A 184 5.29 6.41 -4.24
CA SER A 184 5.09 4.96 -4.08
C SER A 184 6.08 4.32 -3.13
N ILE A 185 5.75 3.13 -2.62
CA ILE A 185 6.71 2.31 -1.86
C ILE A 185 7.74 1.61 -2.74
N SER A 186 7.50 1.52 -4.05
CA SER A 186 8.43 0.90 -4.99
C SER A 186 9.74 1.67 -5.07
N THR A 187 9.69 2.99 -4.92
CA THR A 187 10.85 3.88 -4.97
C THR A 187 11.79 3.65 -3.78
N TYR A 188 11.29 3.24 -2.61
CA TYR A 188 12.18 2.76 -1.54
C TYR A 188 12.86 1.45 -1.92
N GLY A 189 12.13 0.51 -2.53
CA GLY A 189 12.66 -0.79 -2.92
C GLY A 189 13.81 -0.69 -3.92
N SER A 190 13.71 0.22 -4.89
CA SER A 190 14.75 0.45 -5.91
C SER A 190 15.96 1.23 -5.38
N ASN A 191 15.75 2.24 -4.52
CA ASN A 191 16.85 3.08 -4.01
C ASN A 191 17.62 2.45 -2.84
N LEU A 192 17.00 1.58 -2.04
CA LEU A 192 17.63 1.05 -0.83
C LEU A 192 18.61 -0.13 -1.06
N GLY A 193 18.71 -0.68 -2.28
CA GLY A 193 19.84 -1.51 -2.76
C GLY A 193 20.21 -2.82 -1.99
N THR A 194 20.45 -3.90 -2.75
CA THR A 194 21.20 -5.15 -2.42
C THR A 194 20.98 -5.94 -1.11
N THR A 195 20.00 -5.64 -0.28
CA THR A 195 19.46 -6.65 0.65
C THR A 195 18.01 -6.33 0.93
N GLY A 196 17.05 -7.07 0.33
CA GLY A 196 15.61 -6.86 0.54
C GLY A 196 15.18 -6.83 2.02
N ARG A 197 16.08 -7.22 2.95
CA ARG A 197 15.96 -7.02 4.39
C ARG A 197 15.81 -5.55 4.82
N ILE A 198 16.61 -4.60 4.31
CA ILE A 198 16.54 -3.19 4.77
C ILE A 198 15.17 -2.59 4.44
N PHE A 199 14.75 -2.69 3.18
CA PHE A 199 13.42 -2.22 2.77
C PHE A 199 12.31 -2.94 3.54
N ARG A 200 12.41 -4.26 3.73
CA ARG A 200 11.41 -5.02 4.48
C ARG A 200 11.32 -4.54 5.93
N ASP A 201 12.45 -4.35 6.60
CA ASP A 201 12.50 -3.89 7.99
C ASP A 201 11.97 -2.45 8.11
N PHE A 202 12.28 -1.59 7.14
CA PHE A 202 11.72 -0.25 7.04
C PHE A 202 10.20 -0.27 6.85
N PHE A 203 9.71 -1.08 5.91
CA PHE A 203 8.28 -1.20 5.66
C PHE A 203 7.52 -1.80 6.84
N HIS A 204 8.10 -2.78 7.53
CA HIS A 204 7.57 -3.30 8.80
C HIS A 204 7.41 -2.19 9.85
N ALA A 205 8.41 -1.33 9.98
CA ALA A 205 8.37 -0.26 10.95
C ALA A 205 7.35 0.83 10.56
N LEU A 206 7.19 1.12 9.26
CA LEU A 206 6.11 1.99 8.78
C LEU A 206 4.74 1.42 9.14
N ILE A 207 4.51 0.14 8.87
CA ILE A 207 3.26 -0.53 9.24
C ILE A 207 3.04 -0.46 10.76
N ALA A 208 4.07 -0.76 11.55
CA ALA A 208 3.98 -0.70 13.01
C ALA A 208 3.62 0.71 13.49
N LEU A 209 4.24 1.75 12.91
CA LEU A 209 3.91 3.15 13.21
C LEU A 209 2.46 3.49 12.88
N MET A 210 2.00 3.14 11.68
CA MET A 210 0.64 3.45 11.26
C MET A 210 -0.42 2.74 12.11
N LYS A 211 -0.15 1.47 12.46
CA LYS A 211 -1.02 0.70 13.37
C LYS A 211 -1.06 1.29 14.78
N GLU A 212 0.10 1.65 15.31
CA GLU A 212 0.22 2.31 16.61
C GLU A 212 -0.54 3.65 16.66
N GLN A 213 -0.54 4.38 15.54
CA GLN A 213 -1.20 5.67 15.40
C GLN A 213 -2.66 5.58 14.92
N GLN A 214 -3.22 4.38 14.79
CA GLN A 214 -4.59 4.14 14.33
C GLN A 214 -4.91 4.80 12.99
N THR A 215 -4.00 4.70 12.02
CA THR A 215 -4.20 5.29 10.69
C THR A 215 -4.58 4.22 9.66
N ALA A 216 -5.55 4.51 8.81
CA ALA A 216 -5.86 3.66 7.67
C ALA A 216 -4.94 4.02 6.51
N THR A 217 -3.96 3.16 6.23
CA THR A 217 -2.84 3.49 5.35
C THR A 217 -2.88 2.76 4.03
N VAL A 218 -2.69 3.49 2.93
CA VAL A 218 -2.57 2.97 1.57
C VAL A 218 -1.13 3.13 1.08
N TYR A 219 -0.57 2.06 0.53
CA TYR A 219 0.76 2.04 -0.06
C TYR A 219 0.64 1.68 -1.55
N ASN A 220 0.99 2.62 -2.43
CA ASN A 220 1.05 2.34 -3.85
C ASN A 220 2.34 1.57 -4.16
N HIS A 221 2.20 0.45 -4.85
CA HIS A 221 3.30 -0.39 -5.28
C HIS A 221 3.24 -0.57 -6.79
N GLU A 222 4.24 -0.03 -7.48
CA GLU A 222 4.47 -0.36 -8.88
C GLU A 222 5.10 -1.75 -9.01
N GLN A 223 4.43 -2.61 -9.76
CA GLN A 223 4.92 -3.92 -10.14
C GLN A 223 5.10 -3.92 -11.68
N PRO A 224 6.32 -4.10 -12.21
CA PRO A 224 6.58 -4.00 -13.66
C PRO A 224 5.93 -5.09 -14.51
N GLU A 225 5.58 -6.22 -13.91
CA GLU A 225 5.04 -7.38 -14.65
C GLU A 225 3.53 -7.24 -14.85
N MET A 226 3.10 -7.19 -16.12
CA MET A 226 1.69 -7.02 -16.53
C MET A 226 0.78 -8.20 -16.18
N LEU A 227 1.32 -9.40 -15.95
CA LEU A 227 0.54 -10.64 -15.86
C LEU A 227 1.17 -11.66 -14.91
N GLY A 228 0.50 -11.96 -13.80
CA GLY A 228 0.78 -13.13 -12.97
C GLY A 228 0.56 -12.92 -11.46
N MET A 229 -0.27 -13.77 -10.83
CA MET A 229 -0.33 -13.84 -9.36
C MET A 229 0.97 -14.36 -8.74
N SER A 230 1.82 -15.01 -9.54
CA SER A 230 3.11 -15.58 -9.17
C SER A 230 4.13 -14.53 -8.73
N SER A 231 4.06 -13.31 -9.25
CA SER A 231 5.02 -12.25 -8.93
C SER A 231 4.67 -11.45 -7.67
N MET A 232 3.40 -11.45 -7.24
CA MET A 232 3.03 -10.98 -5.90
C MET A 232 3.56 -11.87 -4.76
N MET A 233 3.90 -13.13 -5.08
CA MET A 233 4.59 -14.05 -4.17
C MET A 233 6.12 -14.05 -4.42
N GLY A 234 6.58 -13.39 -5.48
CA GLY A 234 7.96 -13.40 -5.96
C GLY A 234 8.78 -12.23 -5.42
N SER A 235 9.95 -12.56 -4.84
CA SER A 235 11.01 -11.69 -4.29
C SER A 235 10.73 -10.92 -2.99
N PHE A 236 9.51 -10.42 -2.74
CA PHE A 236 9.18 -9.68 -1.52
C PHE A 236 7.91 -10.22 -0.86
N ALA A 237 8.05 -10.92 0.27
CA ALA A 237 6.95 -11.51 1.05
C ALA A 237 6.04 -10.48 1.76
N MET A 238 5.78 -9.33 1.12
CA MET A 238 5.01 -8.20 1.61
C MET A 238 3.54 -8.56 1.83
N SER A 239 3.03 -9.54 1.09
CA SER A 239 1.67 -10.06 1.25
C SER A 239 1.37 -10.54 2.67
N SER A 240 2.39 -10.99 3.42
CA SER A 240 2.26 -11.41 4.82
C SER A 240 2.14 -10.23 5.80
N LEU A 241 2.57 -9.03 5.40
CA LEU A 241 2.64 -7.87 6.28
C LEU A 241 1.36 -7.05 6.25
N VAL A 242 0.72 -7.02 5.08
CA VAL A 242 -0.41 -6.14 4.80
C VAL A 242 -1.75 -6.82 5.04
N ASP A 243 -2.77 -6.04 5.38
CA ASP A 243 -4.11 -6.56 5.66
C ASP A 243 -4.92 -6.70 4.38
N ASN A 244 -4.83 -5.70 3.49
CA ASN A 244 -5.56 -5.64 2.23
C ASN A 244 -4.62 -5.53 1.03
N ILE A 245 -4.98 -6.15 -0.09
CA ILE A 245 -4.28 -6.05 -1.37
C ILE A 245 -5.30 -5.80 -2.46
N ILE A 246 -5.18 -4.66 -3.13
CA ILE A 246 -5.93 -4.30 -4.33
C ILE A 246 -5.00 -4.38 -5.53
N LEU A 247 -5.43 -5.08 -6.57
CA LEU A 247 -4.71 -5.21 -7.84
C LEU A 247 -5.36 -4.38 -8.90
N MET A 248 -4.55 -3.68 -9.67
CA MET A 248 -4.96 -2.86 -10.80
C MET A 248 -4.17 -3.29 -12.03
N ASN A 249 -4.86 -3.74 -13.07
CA ASN A 249 -4.24 -4.25 -14.29
C ASN A 249 -4.95 -3.73 -15.53
N TRP A 250 -4.21 -3.58 -16.62
CA TRP A 250 -4.80 -3.45 -17.94
C TRP A 250 -5.21 -4.82 -18.46
N ILE A 251 -6.43 -4.91 -18.97
CA ILE A 251 -6.99 -6.11 -19.59
C ILE A 251 -7.21 -5.79 -21.06
N GLU A 252 -6.47 -6.47 -21.94
CA GLU A 252 -6.64 -6.37 -23.38
C GLU A 252 -7.94 -7.07 -23.81
N LEU A 253 -8.81 -6.35 -24.49
CA LEU A 253 -10.05 -6.85 -25.07
C LEU A 253 -10.15 -6.36 -26.51
N GLY A 254 -9.64 -7.18 -27.43
CA GLY A 254 -9.55 -6.82 -28.84
C GLY A 254 -8.53 -5.70 -29.04
N ASP A 255 -8.98 -4.56 -29.53
CA ASP A 255 -8.18 -3.37 -29.81
C ASP A 255 -8.16 -2.36 -28.65
N MET A 256 -8.79 -2.67 -27.51
CA MET A 256 -8.89 -1.77 -26.36
C MET A 256 -8.31 -2.39 -25.09
N PHE A 257 -7.60 -1.55 -24.31
CA PHE A 257 -7.25 -1.87 -22.93
C PHE A 257 -8.33 -1.34 -21.98
N ARG A 258 -8.83 -2.22 -21.11
CA ARG A 258 -9.74 -1.87 -20.02
C ARG A 258 -9.04 -1.97 -18.68
N LEU A 259 -9.31 -1.04 -17.79
CA LEU A 259 -8.77 -1.08 -16.44
C LEU A 259 -9.57 -2.07 -15.60
N GLY A 260 -8.89 -3.08 -15.06
CA GLY A 260 -9.45 -4.04 -14.11
C GLY A 260 -8.96 -3.78 -12.68
N LEU A 261 -9.85 -3.93 -11.71
CA LEU A 261 -9.57 -3.87 -10.28
C LEU A 261 -10.00 -5.17 -9.60
N THR A 262 -9.12 -5.76 -8.79
CA THR A 262 -9.39 -6.99 -8.04
C THR A 262 -8.99 -6.82 -6.59
N VAL A 263 -9.88 -7.12 -5.65
CA VAL A 263 -9.52 -7.27 -4.24
C VAL A 263 -8.94 -8.66 -4.04
N ALA A 264 -7.61 -8.77 -4.06
CA ALA A 264 -6.91 -10.06 -3.97
C ALA A 264 -6.86 -10.60 -2.54
N LYS A 265 -6.82 -9.70 -1.56
CA LYS A 265 -6.77 -10.02 -0.14
C LYS A 265 -7.49 -8.93 0.66
N MET A 266 -8.32 -9.34 1.61
CA MET A 266 -8.69 -8.53 2.77
C MET A 266 -8.75 -9.45 3.99
N ARG A 267 -7.98 -9.13 5.03
CA ARG A 267 -8.01 -9.92 6.27
C ARG A 267 -9.36 -9.77 6.97
N ALA A 268 -9.84 -10.87 7.54
CA ALA A 268 -11.10 -10.94 8.28
C ALA A 268 -12.35 -10.46 7.51
N ASN A 269 -12.29 -10.42 6.17
CA ASN A 269 -13.41 -10.00 5.34
C ASN A 269 -13.64 -10.98 4.17
N ALA A 270 -14.87 -11.42 3.99
CA ALA A 270 -15.23 -12.26 2.85
C ALA A 270 -15.17 -11.40 1.57
N THR A 271 -14.25 -11.73 0.68
CA THR A 271 -14.08 -11.04 -0.60
C THR A 271 -14.22 -12.05 -1.74
N THR A 272 -15.01 -11.70 -2.74
CA THR A 272 -15.00 -12.41 -4.01
C THR A 272 -13.79 -11.92 -4.80
N ARG A 273 -12.89 -12.83 -5.21
CA ARG A 273 -11.72 -12.52 -6.06
C ARG A 273 -12.10 -12.22 -7.52
N THR A 274 -13.20 -11.50 -7.71
CA THR A 274 -13.71 -11.10 -9.02
C THR A 274 -12.97 -9.84 -9.46
N THR A 275 -12.63 -9.78 -10.75
CA THR A 275 -12.09 -8.56 -11.36
C THR A 275 -13.23 -7.70 -11.88
N HIS A 276 -13.22 -6.43 -11.48
CA HIS A 276 -14.22 -5.44 -11.85
C HIS A 276 -13.62 -4.42 -12.83
N GLU A 277 -14.35 -4.10 -13.89
CA GLU A 277 -13.94 -3.02 -14.80
C GLU A 277 -14.05 -1.67 -14.08
N CYS A 278 -13.06 -0.80 -14.28
CA CYS A 278 -13.03 0.56 -13.73
C CYS A 278 -12.91 1.59 -14.86
N LYS A 279 -13.41 2.80 -14.60
CA LYS A 279 -13.22 3.95 -15.48
C LYS A 279 -12.68 5.14 -14.70
N ILE A 280 -11.69 5.81 -15.28
CA ILE A 280 -11.20 7.11 -14.81
C ILE A 280 -11.73 8.17 -15.78
N VAL A 281 -12.45 9.15 -15.25
CA VAL A 281 -13.10 10.19 -16.05
C VAL A 281 -12.65 11.56 -15.56
N ASN A 282 -12.22 12.43 -16.47
CA ASN A 282 -11.82 13.80 -16.15
C ASN A 282 -12.96 14.53 -15.42
N GLY A 283 -12.61 15.27 -14.37
CA GLY A 283 -13.56 15.96 -13.50
C GLY A 283 -14.41 15.07 -12.59
N LYS A 284 -14.26 13.72 -12.65
CA LYS A 284 -15.04 12.78 -11.82
C LYS A 284 -14.20 11.73 -11.09
N GLY A 285 -12.96 11.51 -11.53
CA GLY A 285 -12.08 10.49 -10.96
C GLY A 285 -12.43 9.07 -11.37
N MET A 286 -12.03 8.12 -10.53
CA MET A 286 -12.22 6.69 -10.73
C MET A 286 -13.59 6.23 -10.23
N ARG A 287 -14.18 5.26 -10.92
CA ARG A 287 -15.32 4.48 -10.42
C ARG A 287 -15.20 3.02 -10.84
N VAL A 288 -15.67 2.14 -9.97
CA VAL A 288 -15.84 0.72 -10.30
C VAL A 288 -17.18 0.54 -11.01
N LEU A 289 -17.20 -0.18 -12.12
CA LEU A 289 -18.42 -0.44 -12.88
C LEU A 289 -19.19 -1.62 -12.29
N PRO A 290 -20.54 -1.61 -12.34
CA PRO A 290 -21.34 -2.76 -12.00
C PRO A 290 -20.94 -3.97 -12.85
N ARG A 291 -20.82 -5.14 -12.21
CA ARG A 291 -20.55 -6.39 -12.93
C ARG A 291 -21.76 -6.74 -13.77
N GLN A 292 -21.61 -6.71 -15.09
CA GLN A 292 -22.56 -7.33 -16.00
C GLN A 292 -22.22 -8.82 -16.09
N LEU A 293 -23.02 -9.67 -15.44
CA LEU A 293 -22.94 -11.11 -15.66
C LEU A 293 -23.46 -11.39 -17.08
N PRO A 294 -22.74 -12.17 -17.92
CA PRO A 294 -23.31 -12.65 -19.17
C PRO A 294 -24.60 -13.41 -18.86
N VAL A 295 -25.72 -12.93 -19.39
CA VAL A 295 -26.99 -13.66 -19.33
C VAL A 295 -26.88 -14.79 -20.35
N GLY A 296 -26.75 -16.03 -19.86
CA GLY A 296 -26.77 -17.23 -20.71
C GLY A 296 -25.40 -17.75 -21.13
N SER A 297 -24.63 -18.32 -20.19
CA SER A 297 -23.76 -19.51 -20.34
C SER A 297 -22.78 -19.57 -19.17
N PHE A 298 -23.22 -20.11 -18.04
CA PHE A 298 -22.30 -20.44 -16.96
C PHE A 298 -21.56 -21.74 -17.31
N GLN A 299 -20.49 -21.66 -18.11
CA GLN A 299 -19.38 -22.58 -17.86
C GLN A 299 -18.68 -22.08 -16.60
N LEU A 300 -19.10 -22.60 -15.45
CA LEU A 300 -18.37 -22.42 -14.20
C LEU A 300 -16.90 -22.81 -14.45
N PRO A 301 -15.92 -21.93 -14.17
CA PRO A 301 -14.52 -22.31 -14.24
C PRO A 301 -14.31 -23.60 -13.45
N PHE A 302 -13.69 -24.60 -14.08
CA PHE A 302 -13.45 -25.93 -13.52
C PHE A 302 -14.66 -26.86 -13.31
N SER A 303 -15.87 -26.55 -13.80
CA SER A 303 -17.00 -27.50 -13.72
C SER A 303 -16.76 -28.83 -14.44
N GLY A 304 -15.84 -28.84 -15.40
CA GLY A 304 -15.40 -30.04 -16.10
C GLY A 304 -14.09 -30.64 -15.56
N TYR A 305 -13.62 -30.27 -14.37
CA TYR A 305 -12.36 -30.75 -13.81
C TYR A 305 -12.55 -31.41 -12.44
N GLN A 306 -11.95 -32.58 -12.26
CA GLN A 306 -11.85 -33.30 -10.98
C GLN A 306 -10.40 -33.27 -10.48
N GLY A 307 -10.18 -33.57 -9.20
CA GLY A 307 -8.82 -33.63 -8.63
C GLY A 307 -8.15 -32.26 -8.41
N LEU A 308 -8.92 -31.17 -8.38
CA LEU A 308 -8.40 -29.81 -8.14
C LEU A 308 -7.76 -29.68 -6.75
N ILE A 309 -8.37 -30.27 -5.72
CA ILE A 309 -7.84 -30.25 -4.35
C ILE A 309 -6.63 -31.17 -4.20
N SER A 310 -6.61 -32.30 -4.91
CA SER A 310 -5.49 -33.25 -4.89
C SER A 310 -4.31 -32.84 -5.78
N ARG A 311 -4.37 -31.67 -6.42
CA ARG A 311 -3.36 -31.14 -7.37
C ARG A 311 -3.12 -32.02 -8.60
N SER A 312 -4.10 -32.85 -8.96
CA SER A 312 -4.08 -33.69 -10.17
C SER A 312 -5.33 -33.41 -11.00
N PRO A 313 -5.42 -32.22 -11.64
CA PRO A 313 -6.61 -31.83 -12.37
C PRO A 313 -6.80 -32.71 -13.62
N THR A 314 -7.87 -33.48 -13.65
CA THR A 314 -8.29 -34.25 -14.82
C THR A 314 -9.59 -33.70 -15.36
N ARG A 315 -9.68 -33.52 -16.68
CA ARG A 315 -10.90 -33.07 -17.34
C ARG A 315 -11.90 -34.23 -17.35
N SER A 316 -13.07 -34.07 -16.76
CA SER A 316 -14.19 -34.98 -16.97
C SER A 316 -14.58 -34.91 -18.45
N PRO A 317 -14.56 -36.03 -19.20
CA PRO A 317 -15.19 -36.07 -20.52
C PRO A 317 -16.68 -35.79 -20.29
N GLY A 318 -17.20 -34.71 -20.89
CA GLY A 318 -18.59 -34.32 -20.69
C GLY A 318 -19.55 -35.42 -21.14
N SER A 319 -20.66 -35.55 -20.41
CA SER A 319 -21.86 -36.27 -20.82
C SER A 319 -22.21 -35.95 -22.29
N ALA A 320 -22.22 -36.97 -23.14
CA ALA A 320 -22.80 -36.88 -24.47
C ALA A 320 -24.26 -36.40 -24.37
N SER A 321 -24.68 -35.50 -25.25
CA SER A 321 -26.08 -35.12 -25.41
C SER A 321 -26.96 -36.36 -25.65
N PRO A 322 -28.16 -36.47 -25.07
CA PRO A 322 -29.07 -37.61 -25.28
C PRO A 322 -29.87 -37.48 -26.58
N ASP A 323 -29.23 -37.05 -27.68
CA ASP A 323 -29.89 -36.97 -29.00
C ASP A 323 -28.97 -37.51 -30.09
N GLY A 324 -28.59 -38.78 -29.93
CA GLY A 324 -28.01 -39.61 -30.99
C GLY A 324 -29.05 -40.61 -31.44
N ARG A 325 -29.98 -40.20 -32.32
CA ARG A 325 -30.82 -41.15 -33.06
C ARG A 325 -29.93 -41.92 -34.02
N GLU A 326 -29.59 -43.15 -33.68
CA GLU A 326 -29.21 -44.17 -34.66
C GLU A 326 -30.39 -44.40 -35.61
N ARG A 327 -30.13 -44.39 -36.92
CA ARG A 327 -31.00 -45.00 -37.93
C ARG A 327 -30.39 -46.36 -38.34
N PRO A 328 -31.23 -47.36 -38.64
CA PRO A 328 -30.87 -48.77 -38.55
C PRO A 328 -30.26 -49.32 -39.84
N GLU A 329 -29.41 -50.34 -39.69
CA GLU A 329 -29.63 -51.73 -40.16
C GLU A 329 -28.92 -52.69 -39.19
#